data_AF-A0A851QEV1-F1
#
_entry.id   AF-A0A851QEV1-F1
#
_cell.length_a   1.000
_cell.length_b   1.000
_cell.length_c   1.000
_cell.angle_alpha   90.00
_cell.angle_beta   90.00
_cell.angle_gamma   90.00
#
_symmetry.space_group_name_H-M   'P 1'
#
loop_
_entity.id
_entity.type
_entity.pdbx_description
1 polymer ?
#
loop_
_entity_poly.entity_id
_entity_poly.type
_entity_poly.pdbx_seq_one_letter_code
_entity_poly.pdbx_strand_id
1 'polypeptide(L)'
;ETGTWESPEVRGVQPLPRTFHTSSAAVGDCLYVFGGGDKGAEPVMDQRLHVFDTATLTWSQPDTCGDPPSPRHGHVAVAVGTKLFIHGGLAGDTFYNDLFCIDLNDMTWVKIAATGDVPGARASHSSAVFKDHLYIFGGIGPGGALDTTYKYHTEKQQWTLLRFDSPLPARRLDHAMCVIPWRSEAGAVPGEESTVSGGDKAGPLQKSPGEEGGAEATVVHLLLVFGGMDTQGEIYGDCLVTLIE
;
A
#
# COMPACT_ATOMS: atom_id res chain seq x y z
N GLU A 1 2.36 -22.03 17.77
CA GLU A 1 3.53 -22.10 16.88
C GLU A 1 4.45 -20.94 17.19
N THR A 2 5.76 -21.14 17.30
CA THR A 2 6.74 -20.07 17.50
C THR A 2 7.51 -19.89 16.20
N GLY A 3 7.47 -18.69 15.60
CA GLY A 3 8.31 -18.36 14.45
C GLY A 3 9.73 -17.99 14.87
N THR A 4 10.68 -18.09 13.94
CA THR A 4 12.08 -17.68 14.10
C THR A 4 12.41 -16.56 13.11
N TRP A 5 13.29 -15.64 13.52
CA TRP A 5 13.96 -14.74 12.59
C TRP A 5 15.26 -15.40 12.13
N GLU A 6 15.46 -15.46 10.82
CA GLU A 6 16.62 -16.11 10.21
C GLU A 6 17.21 -15.22 9.12
N SER A 7 18.53 -15.33 8.94
CA SER A 7 19.25 -14.70 7.83
C SER A 7 19.65 -15.82 6.86
N PRO A 8 18.85 -16.09 5.81
CA PRO A 8 19.16 -17.18 4.90
C PRO A 8 20.45 -16.88 4.14
N GLU A 9 21.24 -17.93 3.86
CA GLU A 9 22.34 -17.82 2.91
C GLU A 9 21.77 -17.64 1.51
N VAL A 10 21.99 -16.47 0.92
CA VAL A 10 21.50 -16.13 -0.42
C VAL A 10 22.60 -16.21 -1.47
N ARG A 11 22.21 -16.46 -2.71
CA ARG A 11 23.11 -16.51 -3.87
C ARG A 11 22.89 -15.31 -4.80
N GLY A 12 23.80 -15.12 -5.76
CA GLY A 12 23.66 -14.11 -6.81
C GLY A 12 24.09 -12.70 -6.41
N VAL A 13 23.83 -11.74 -7.29
CA VAL A 13 24.25 -10.33 -7.11
C VAL A 13 23.20 -9.59 -6.31
N GLN A 14 23.52 -9.26 -5.06
CA GLN A 14 22.61 -8.55 -4.17
C GLN A 14 22.53 -7.05 -4.49
N PRO A 15 21.37 -6.42 -4.26
CA PRO A 15 21.26 -4.97 -4.30
C PRO A 15 22.18 -4.29 -3.28
N LEU A 16 22.62 -3.06 -3.60
CA LEU A 16 23.25 -2.21 -2.59
C LEU A 16 22.28 -1.95 -1.41
N PRO A 17 22.82 -1.78 -0.18
CA PRO A 17 22.02 -1.35 0.97
C PRO A 17 21.20 -0.12 0.64
N ARG A 18 19.96 -0.08 1.11
CA ARG A 18 19.02 1.00 0.80
C ARG A 18 18.04 1.25 1.94
N THR A 19 17.52 2.47 1.99
CA THR A 19 16.55 2.95 2.97
C THR A 19 15.47 3.80 2.29
N PHE A 20 14.61 4.44 3.10
CA PHE A 20 13.38 5.12 2.71
C PHE A 20 12.31 4.18 2.14
N HIS A 21 11.06 4.58 2.41
CA HIS A 21 9.88 3.75 2.28
C HIS A 21 9.69 3.13 0.89
N THR A 22 9.10 1.93 0.88
CA THR A 22 8.44 1.26 -0.27
C THR A 22 9.24 1.16 -1.58
N SER A 23 10.52 0.76 -1.51
CA SER A 23 11.33 0.45 -2.70
C SER A 23 11.14 -0.97 -3.25
N SER A 24 10.23 -1.75 -2.68
CA SER A 24 10.03 -3.15 -3.03
C SER A 24 8.57 -3.57 -3.11
N ALA A 25 8.31 -4.59 -3.93
CA ALA A 25 7.01 -5.22 -4.09
C ALA A 25 7.19 -6.74 -4.32
N ALA A 26 6.24 -7.54 -3.84
CA ALA A 26 6.23 -8.97 -4.05
C ALA A 26 5.25 -9.36 -5.17
N VAL A 27 5.67 -10.27 -6.05
CA VAL A 27 4.81 -10.91 -7.06
C VAL A 27 5.12 -12.40 -7.09
N GLY A 28 4.13 -13.23 -6.75
CA GLY A 28 4.35 -14.66 -6.55
C GLY A 28 5.42 -14.92 -5.50
N ASP A 29 6.37 -15.80 -5.83
CA ASP A 29 7.49 -16.19 -4.96
C ASP A 29 8.71 -15.26 -5.13
N CYS A 30 8.55 -14.09 -5.75
CA CYS A 30 9.62 -13.15 -6.04
C CYS A 30 9.43 -11.81 -5.33
N LEU A 31 10.51 -11.29 -4.76
CA LEU A 31 10.63 -9.93 -4.27
C LEU A 31 11.37 -9.08 -5.31
N TYR A 32 10.76 -7.98 -5.71
CA TYR A 32 11.32 -7.02 -6.64
C TYR A 32 11.74 -5.76 -5.90
N VAL A 33 12.92 -5.23 -6.21
CA VAL A 33 13.49 -4.06 -5.54
C VAL A 33 14.03 -3.07 -6.58
N PHE A 34 13.61 -1.81 -6.47
CA PHE A 34 14.01 -0.73 -7.38
C PHE A 34 14.14 0.61 -6.65
N GLY A 35 15.25 1.33 -6.90
CA GLY A 35 15.55 2.62 -6.27
C GLY A 35 15.70 2.53 -4.75
N GLY A 36 15.40 3.63 -4.05
CA GLY A 36 15.55 3.76 -2.61
C GLY A 36 16.63 4.79 -2.29
N GLY A 37 16.79 5.15 -1.02
CA GLY A 37 17.88 6.03 -0.61
C GLY A 37 19.10 5.27 -0.13
N ASP A 38 20.26 5.91 -0.30
CA ASP A 38 21.54 5.52 0.28
C ASP A 38 21.75 6.34 1.57
N LYS A 39 23.01 6.57 1.96
CA LYS A 39 23.38 7.40 3.11
C LYS A 39 22.84 8.82 2.99
N GLY A 40 22.14 9.27 4.03
CA GLY A 40 21.57 10.61 4.07
C GLY A 40 20.28 10.70 3.27
N ALA A 41 20.05 11.81 2.56
CA ALA A 41 18.89 12.04 1.70
C ALA A 41 19.22 11.80 0.21
N GLU A 42 20.24 11.01 -0.09
CA GLU A 42 20.65 10.73 -1.47
C GLU A 42 19.98 9.45 -2.00
N PRO A 43 19.58 9.40 -3.28
CA PRO A 43 19.09 8.18 -3.89
C PRO A 43 20.21 7.18 -4.18
N VAL A 44 19.88 5.89 -4.17
CA VAL A 44 20.73 4.84 -4.75
C VAL A 44 20.82 5.07 -6.26
N MET A 45 22.04 5.16 -6.78
CA MET A 45 22.29 5.47 -8.20
C MET A 45 22.12 4.25 -9.13
N ASP A 46 22.00 3.05 -8.56
CA ASP A 46 21.72 1.82 -9.29
C ASP A 46 20.28 1.81 -9.82
N GLN A 47 20.15 1.81 -11.14
CA GLN A 47 18.87 1.82 -11.87
C GLN A 47 18.46 0.42 -12.35
N ARG A 48 19.13 -0.65 -11.89
CA ARG A 48 18.72 -2.02 -12.20
C ARG A 48 17.53 -2.44 -11.34
N LEU A 49 16.64 -3.25 -11.92
CA LEU A 49 15.65 -4.01 -11.17
C LEU A 49 16.34 -5.22 -10.55
N HIS A 50 16.23 -5.38 -9.24
CA HIS A 50 16.74 -6.56 -8.53
C HIS A 50 15.58 -7.47 -8.19
N VAL A 51 15.77 -8.78 -8.41
CA VAL A 51 14.75 -9.79 -8.15
C VAL A 51 15.34 -10.85 -7.23
N PHE A 52 14.68 -11.09 -6.11
CA PHE A 52 14.97 -12.19 -5.21
C PHE A 52 13.92 -13.27 -5.35
N ASP A 53 14.34 -14.43 -5.85
CA ASP A 53 13.51 -15.62 -5.93
C ASP A 53 13.58 -16.38 -4.59
N THR A 54 12.44 -16.50 -3.92
CA THR A 54 12.36 -17.12 -2.59
C THR A 54 12.42 -18.65 -2.62
N ALA A 55 12.13 -19.28 -3.77
CA ALA A 55 12.22 -20.74 -3.92
C ALA A 55 13.69 -21.20 -4.05
N THR A 56 14.52 -20.38 -4.70
CA THR A 56 15.95 -20.66 -4.92
C THR A 56 16.90 -19.88 -4.02
N LEU A 57 16.35 -18.95 -3.22
CA LEU A 57 17.10 -18.01 -2.38
C LEU A 57 18.19 -17.25 -3.16
N THR A 58 17.87 -16.84 -4.39
CA THR A 58 18.84 -16.26 -5.33
C THR A 58 18.41 -14.88 -5.78
N TRP A 59 19.35 -13.93 -5.70
CA TRP A 59 19.24 -12.61 -6.31
C TRP A 59 19.67 -12.63 -7.77
N SER A 60 18.93 -11.91 -8.60
CA SER A 60 19.23 -11.71 -10.02
C SER A 60 18.95 -10.27 -10.45
N GLN A 61 19.55 -9.89 -11.58
CA GLN A 61 19.41 -8.58 -12.20
C GLN A 61 18.99 -8.77 -13.66
N PRO A 62 17.71 -9.11 -13.91
CA PRO A 62 17.25 -9.36 -15.27
C PRO A 62 17.50 -8.14 -16.15
N ASP A 63 17.78 -8.39 -17.42
CA ASP A 63 17.85 -7.32 -18.40
C ASP A 63 16.46 -6.72 -18.62
N THR A 64 16.40 -5.40 -18.57
CA THR A 64 15.18 -4.64 -18.79
C THR A 64 15.31 -3.80 -20.04
N CYS A 65 14.20 -3.60 -20.75
CA CYS A 65 14.10 -2.71 -21.89
C CYS A 65 13.41 -1.39 -21.49
N GLY A 66 13.47 -0.39 -22.38
CA GLY A 66 12.88 0.93 -22.14
C GLY A 66 13.67 1.79 -21.15
N ASP A 67 13.09 2.91 -20.77
CA ASP A 67 13.72 3.90 -19.89
C ASP A 67 13.16 3.78 -18.46
N PRO A 68 13.96 3.32 -17.47
CA PRO A 68 13.53 3.26 -16.09
C PRO A 68 13.41 4.66 -15.47
N PRO A 69 12.73 4.79 -14.32
CA PRO A 69 12.77 6.03 -13.53
C PRO A 69 14.21 6.40 -13.15
N SER A 70 14.50 7.70 -13.13
CA SER A 70 15.76 8.22 -12.58
C SER A 70 15.93 7.82 -11.11
N PRO A 71 17.17 7.71 -10.59
CA PRO A 71 17.46 7.48 -9.18
C PRO A 71 16.63 8.39 -8.27
N ARG A 72 15.96 7.79 -7.28
CA ARG A 72 15.04 8.46 -6.36
C ARG A 72 14.81 7.65 -5.10
N HIS A 73 14.39 8.31 -4.03
CA HIS A 73 13.97 7.68 -2.78
C HIS A 73 12.59 8.20 -2.33
N GLY A 74 11.96 7.52 -1.38
CA GLY A 74 10.62 7.88 -0.88
C GLY A 74 9.51 7.77 -1.93
N HIS A 75 9.75 7.07 -3.03
CA HIS A 75 8.71 6.66 -3.97
C HIS A 75 7.94 5.47 -3.42
N VAL A 76 6.80 5.19 -4.02
CA VAL A 76 6.09 3.92 -3.80
C VAL A 76 6.38 2.94 -4.91
N ALA A 77 6.57 1.67 -4.55
CA ALA A 77 6.66 0.53 -5.45
C ALA A 77 5.59 -0.49 -5.08
N VAL A 78 4.72 -0.82 -6.03
CA VAL A 78 3.58 -1.73 -5.83
C VAL A 78 3.35 -2.62 -7.03
N ALA A 79 2.75 -3.78 -6.80
CA ALA A 79 2.39 -4.71 -7.86
C ALA A 79 0.87 -4.76 -8.08
N VAL A 80 0.44 -4.75 -9.34
CA VAL A 80 -0.94 -5.08 -9.75
C VAL A 80 -0.85 -6.14 -10.85
N GLY A 81 -1.22 -7.38 -10.53
CA GLY A 81 -1.00 -8.52 -11.43
C GLY A 81 0.50 -8.71 -11.72
N THR A 82 0.88 -8.75 -13.00
CA THR A 82 2.28 -8.87 -13.44
C THR A 82 2.97 -7.52 -13.63
N LYS A 83 2.34 -6.41 -13.26
CA LYS A 83 2.89 -5.07 -13.48
C LYS A 83 3.36 -4.47 -12.17
N LEU A 84 4.60 -4.02 -12.14
CA LEU A 84 5.13 -3.18 -11.06
C LEU A 84 4.94 -1.72 -11.43
N PHE A 85 4.49 -0.91 -10.47
CA PHE A 85 4.32 0.52 -10.63
C PHE A 85 5.21 1.27 -9.66
N ILE A 86 5.86 2.33 -10.16
CA ILE A 86 6.68 3.25 -9.38
C ILE A 86 6.08 4.64 -9.49
N HIS A 87 5.74 5.27 -8.36
CA HIS A 87 5.18 6.62 -8.35
C HIS A 87 5.92 7.56 -7.41
N GLY A 88 6.16 8.78 -7.90
CA GLY A 88 6.71 9.87 -7.12
C GLY A 88 8.18 9.65 -6.71
N GLY A 89 8.53 10.15 -5.53
CA GLY A 89 9.87 10.13 -4.96
C GLY A 89 10.57 11.48 -5.02
N LEU A 90 11.79 11.51 -4.49
CA LEU A 90 12.65 12.68 -4.39
C LEU A 90 14.07 12.34 -4.84
N ALA A 91 14.74 13.29 -5.49
CA ALA A 91 16.18 13.29 -5.71
C ALA A 91 16.71 14.73 -5.65
N GLY A 92 17.65 14.99 -4.74
CA GLY A 92 18.06 16.36 -4.41
C GLY A 92 16.84 17.20 -4.02
N ASP A 93 16.63 18.32 -4.72
CA ASP A 93 15.48 19.22 -4.50
C ASP A 93 14.27 18.90 -5.41
N THR A 94 14.35 17.85 -6.23
CA THR A 94 13.32 17.54 -7.23
C THR A 94 12.36 16.47 -6.71
N PHE A 95 11.14 16.89 -6.36
CA PHE A 95 10.02 15.98 -6.17
C PHE A 95 9.48 15.51 -7.52
N TYR A 96 9.23 14.22 -7.64
CA TYR A 96 8.63 13.62 -8.82
C TYR A 96 7.13 13.37 -8.62
N ASN A 97 6.37 13.39 -9.72
CA ASN A 97 4.96 13.02 -9.78
C ASN A 97 4.66 12.02 -10.92
N ASP A 98 5.71 11.51 -11.57
CA ASP A 98 5.53 10.57 -12.66
C ASP A 98 5.18 9.17 -12.15
N LEU A 99 4.50 8.44 -13.03
CA LEU A 99 4.14 7.04 -12.84
C LEU A 99 4.88 6.24 -13.91
N PHE A 100 5.68 5.28 -13.46
CA PHE A 100 6.31 4.29 -14.33
C PHE A 100 5.70 2.92 -14.08
N CYS A 101 5.76 2.08 -15.09
CA CYS A 101 5.39 0.68 -15.00
C CYS A 101 6.43 -0.19 -15.70
N ILE A 102 6.68 -1.37 -15.14
CA ILE A 102 7.35 -2.47 -15.85
C ILE A 102 6.44 -3.70 -15.84
N ASP A 103 6.23 -4.29 -17.01
CA ASP A 103 5.56 -5.59 -17.13
C ASP A 103 6.59 -6.70 -16.89
N LEU A 104 6.35 -7.54 -15.90
CA LEU A 104 7.26 -8.61 -15.51
C LEU A 104 7.33 -9.75 -16.54
N ASN A 105 6.42 -9.78 -17.52
CA ASN A 105 6.46 -10.78 -18.59
C ASN A 105 7.50 -10.45 -19.67
N ASP A 106 7.68 -9.17 -19.99
CA ASP A 106 8.59 -8.71 -21.05
C ASP A 106 9.75 -7.84 -20.53
N MET A 107 9.75 -7.52 -19.24
CA MET A 107 10.74 -6.69 -18.55
C MET A 107 10.95 -5.32 -19.19
N THR A 108 9.88 -4.71 -19.73
CA THR A 108 9.96 -3.40 -20.40
C THR A 108 9.39 -2.27 -19.53
N TRP A 109 10.21 -1.27 -19.26
CA TRP A 109 9.80 -0.03 -18.59
C TRP A 109 9.03 0.90 -19.52
N VAL A 110 7.97 1.48 -19.00
CA VAL A 110 7.15 2.49 -19.65
C VAL A 110 6.84 3.61 -18.68
N LYS A 111 7.14 4.86 -19.06
CA LYS A 111 6.59 6.04 -18.38
C LYS A 111 5.14 6.22 -18.80
N ILE A 112 4.22 6.11 -17.85
CA ILE A 112 2.79 6.21 -18.12
C ILE A 112 2.40 7.68 -18.24
N ALA A 113 1.80 8.03 -19.37
CA ALA A 113 1.14 9.32 -19.57
C ALA A 113 -0.27 9.32 -18.93
N ALA A 114 -0.32 9.24 -17.60
CA ALA A 114 -1.58 9.12 -16.87
C ALA A 114 -2.44 10.38 -17.02
N THR A 115 -3.76 10.19 -17.05
CA THR A 115 -4.75 11.26 -17.24
C THR A 115 -5.60 11.47 -15.98
N GLY A 116 -6.54 12.42 -16.01
CA GLY A 116 -7.45 12.70 -14.90
C GLY A 116 -6.83 13.62 -13.84
N ASP A 117 -7.17 13.37 -12.57
CA ASP A 117 -6.68 14.15 -11.43
C ASP A 117 -5.26 13.72 -11.05
N VAL A 118 -4.29 14.02 -11.91
CA VAL A 118 -2.89 13.58 -11.71
C VAL A 118 -2.34 14.17 -10.39
N PRO A 119 -1.82 13.34 -9.47
CA PRO A 119 -1.25 13.83 -8.22
C PRO A 119 -0.11 14.81 -8.46
N GLY A 120 -0.03 15.84 -7.61
CA GLY A 120 1.16 16.68 -7.51
C GLY A 120 2.38 15.90 -7.01
N ALA A 121 3.57 16.44 -7.29
CA ALA A 121 4.85 15.83 -6.93
C ALA A 121 5.01 15.60 -5.44
N ARG A 122 5.48 14.39 -5.07
CA ARG A 122 5.53 13.94 -3.68
C ARG A 122 6.53 12.81 -3.44
N ALA A 123 7.02 12.73 -2.22
CA ALA A 123 7.79 11.61 -1.68
C ALA A 123 7.24 11.21 -0.29
N SER A 124 7.73 10.11 0.28
CA SER A 124 7.35 9.62 1.61
C SER A 124 5.84 9.45 1.82
N HIS A 125 5.13 9.21 0.73
CA HIS A 125 3.73 8.83 0.72
C HIS A 125 3.63 7.31 0.79
N SER A 126 2.46 6.81 1.15
CA SER A 126 2.23 5.37 1.21
C SER A 126 1.19 4.96 0.19
N SER A 127 1.27 3.69 -0.21
CA SER A 127 0.43 3.11 -1.23
C SER A 127 -0.18 1.80 -0.79
N ALA A 128 -1.33 1.46 -1.35
CA ALA A 128 -1.92 0.14 -1.23
C ALA A 128 -2.61 -0.22 -2.55
N VAL A 129 -2.76 -1.51 -2.81
CA VAL A 129 -3.41 -2.03 -4.02
C VAL A 129 -4.68 -2.75 -3.63
N PHE A 130 -5.73 -2.50 -4.39
CA PHE A 130 -6.95 -3.29 -4.32
C PHE A 130 -7.53 -3.45 -5.73
N LYS A 131 -7.80 -4.70 -6.13
CA LYS A 131 -8.22 -5.05 -7.49
C LYS A 131 -7.25 -4.46 -8.53
N ASP A 132 -7.77 -3.72 -9.49
CA ASP A 132 -7.08 -3.04 -10.59
C ASP A 132 -6.70 -1.59 -10.26
N HIS A 133 -6.75 -1.22 -8.97
CA HIS A 133 -6.48 0.13 -8.50
C HIS A 133 -5.27 0.22 -7.57
N LEU A 134 -4.46 1.25 -7.79
CA LEU A 134 -3.43 1.73 -6.87
C LEU A 134 -3.97 2.92 -6.10
N TYR A 135 -3.89 2.89 -4.77
CA TYR A 135 -4.23 4.00 -3.88
C TYR A 135 -2.96 4.61 -3.33
N ILE A 136 -2.93 5.95 -3.25
CA ILE A 136 -1.85 6.69 -2.57
C ILE A 136 -2.45 7.69 -1.58
N PHE A 137 -1.77 7.91 -0.46
CA PHE A 137 -2.16 8.91 0.54
C PHE A 137 -0.96 9.69 1.07
N GLY A 138 -1.19 10.99 1.30
CA GLY A 138 -0.26 11.87 1.98
C GLY A 138 1.09 12.01 1.30
N GLY A 139 2.15 11.99 2.12
CA GLY A 139 3.53 12.28 1.75
C GLY A 139 3.90 13.74 1.94
N ILE A 140 5.02 14.13 1.36
CA ILE A 140 5.54 15.50 1.34
C ILE A 140 5.81 15.92 -0.11
N GLY A 141 5.38 17.12 -0.46
CA GLY A 141 5.71 17.75 -1.75
C GLY A 141 6.44 19.08 -1.55
N PRO A 142 6.64 19.86 -2.62
CA PRO A 142 7.32 21.16 -2.54
C PRO A 142 6.70 22.16 -1.56
N GLY A 143 5.40 22.03 -1.28
CA GLY A 143 4.65 22.86 -0.33
C GLY A 143 4.50 22.28 1.07
N GLY A 144 5.21 21.22 1.42
CA GLY A 144 5.13 20.53 2.73
C GLY A 144 4.31 19.24 2.70
N ALA A 145 3.97 18.72 3.90
CA ALA A 145 3.20 17.48 4.07
C ALA A 145 1.87 17.53 3.32
N LEU A 146 1.25 16.40 3.01
CA LEU A 146 0.02 16.28 2.22
C LEU A 146 -1.02 15.41 2.96
N ASP A 147 -2.30 15.60 2.65
CA ASP A 147 -3.48 14.90 3.19
C ASP A 147 -4.41 14.38 2.08
N THR A 148 -3.90 14.35 0.85
CA THR A 148 -4.70 14.00 -0.34
C THR A 148 -4.63 12.51 -0.63
N THR A 149 -5.78 11.91 -0.94
CA THR A 149 -5.91 10.51 -1.37
C THR A 149 -6.25 10.43 -2.85
N TYR A 150 -5.50 9.64 -3.59
CA TYR A 150 -5.78 9.38 -5.02
C TYR A 150 -5.92 7.89 -5.26
N LYS A 151 -6.72 7.54 -6.27
CA LYS A 151 -6.73 6.20 -6.86
C LYS A 151 -6.36 6.27 -8.33
N TYR A 152 -5.58 5.31 -8.79
CA TYR A 152 -5.21 5.11 -10.19
C TYR A 152 -5.84 3.83 -10.69
N HIS A 153 -6.60 3.93 -11.77
CA HIS A 153 -7.16 2.78 -12.47
C HIS A 153 -6.16 2.30 -13.53
N THR A 154 -5.65 1.08 -13.37
CA THR A 154 -4.52 0.57 -14.17
C THR A 154 -4.85 0.43 -15.66
N GLU A 155 -6.01 -0.12 -16.01
CA GLU A 155 -6.43 -0.29 -17.41
C GLU A 155 -6.75 1.04 -18.10
N LYS A 156 -7.48 1.93 -17.42
CA LYS A 156 -7.87 3.25 -17.97
C LYS A 156 -6.74 4.27 -17.97
N GLN A 157 -5.65 3.97 -17.25
CA GLN A 157 -4.53 4.87 -17.02
C GLN A 157 -4.96 6.26 -16.54
N GLN A 158 -5.87 6.26 -15.57
CA GLN A 158 -6.52 7.46 -15.08
C GLN A 158 -6.44 7.57 -13.57
N TRP A 159 -5.96 8.71 -13.09
CA TRP A 159 -6.02 9.11 -11.70
C TRP A 159 -7.37 9.76 -11.37
N THR A 160 -7.84 9.55 -10.14
CA THR A 160 -9.01 10.21 -9.56
C THR A 160 -8.68 10.67 -8.16
N LEU A 161 -8.91 11.95 -7.87
CA LEU A 161 -8.82 12.49 -6.51
C LEU A 161 -10.04 12.01 -5.72
N LEU A 162 -9.81 11.30 -4.62
CA LEU A 162 -10.89 10.90 -3.72
C LEU A 162 -11.31 12.10 -2.88
N ARG A 163 -12.63 12.33 -2.83
CA ARG A 163 -13.25 13.37 -2.03
C ARG A 163 -14.04 12.71 -0.90
N PHE A 164 -14.01 13.34 0.26
CA PHE A 164 -14.67 12.85 1.46
C PHE A 164 -15.57 13.96 2.00
N ASP A 165 -16.76 13.59 2.47
CA ASP A 165 -17.69 14.51 3.12
C ASP A 165 -17.27 14.80 4.57
N SER A 166 -16.40 13.96 5.14
CA SER A 166 -15.77 14.17 6.44
C SER A 166 -14.56 15.11 6.31
N PRO A 167 -14.14 15.77 7.42
CA PRO A 167 -12.85 16.44 7.48
C PRO A 167 -11.71 15.52 7.05
N LEU A 168 -10.74 16.06 6.32
CA LEU A 168 -9.54 15.32 5.95
C LEU A 168 -8.66 15.06 7.19
N PRO A 169 -7.95 13.93 7.22
CA PRO A 169 -6.96 13.69 8.27
C PRO A 169 -5.82 14.71 8.24
N ALA A 170 -5.06 14.80 9.34
CA ALA A 170 -3.86 15.62 9.38
C ALA A 170 -2.86 15.21 8.28
N ARG A 171 -2.24 16.22 7.66
CA ARG A 171 -1.21 16.08 6.62
C ARG A 171 -0.02 15.32 7.18
N ARG A 172 0.41 14.25 6.50
CA ARG A 172 1.42 13.33 7.04
C ARG A 172 2.26 12.62 5.99
N LEU A 173 3.44 12.22 6.41
CA LEU A 173 4.40 11.42 5.65
C LEU A 173 4.89 10.24 6.51
N ASP A 174 5.62 9.30 5.91
CA ASP A 174 6.28 8.16 6.58
C ASP A 174 5.31 7.27 7.41
N HIS A 175 4.05 7.16 6.97
CA HIS A 175 3.01 6.33 7.60
C HIS A 175 2.92 4.94 6.95
N ALA A 176 2.25 3.99 7.61
CA ALA A 176 1.90 2.72 6.99
C ALA A 176 0.51 2.80 6.34
N MET A 177 0.29 2.08 5.24
CA MET A 177 -1.02 1.93 4.61
C MET A 177 -1.26 0.49 4.16
N CYS A 178 -2.46 -0.04 4.39
CA CYS A 178 -2.84 -1.38 3.93
C CYS A 178 -4.34 -1.48 3.65
N VAL A 179 -4.76 -2.54 2.96
CA VAL A 179 -6.17 -2.86 2.72
C VAL A 179 -6.56 -4.06 3.56
N ILE A 180 -7.67 -3.95 4.29
CA ILE A 180 -8.23 -5.04 5.10
C ILE A 180 -9.66 -5.34 4.63
N PRO A 181 -9.99 -6.61 4.29
CA PRO A 181 -11.36 -7.02 4.07
C PRO A 181 -12.13 -7.02 5.40
N TRP A 182 -13.29 -6.38 5.42
CA TRP A 182 -14.15 -6.25 6.60
C TRP A 182 -15.52 -6.86 6.32
N ARG A 183 -15.90 -7.85 7.13
CA ARG A 183 -17.23 -8.46 7.06
C ARG A 183 -18.15 -7.70 8.01
N SER A 184 -19.20 -7.09 7.48
CA SER A 184 -20.29 -6.61 8.33
C SER A 184 -21.19 -7.81 8.61
N GLU A 185 -21.30 -8.22 9.88
CA GLU A 185 -22.40 -9.08 10.28
C GLU A 185 -23.69 -8.27 10.16
N ALA A 186 -24.52 -8.60 9.17
CA ALA A 186 -25.87 -8.09 9.10
C ALA A 186 -26.66 -8.65 10.29
N GLY A 187 -26.79 -7.88 11.38
CA GLY A 187 -27.73 -8.23 12.45
C GLY A 187 -27.41 -7.86 13.89
N ALA A 188 -26.28 -7.22 14.21
CA ALA A 188 -26.08 -6.70 15.56
C ALA A 188 -26.90 -5.41 15.78
N VAL A 189 -28.20 -5.55 16.01
CA VAL A 189 -28.97 -4.55 16.74
C VAL A 189 -28.25 -4.36 18.08
N PRO A 190 -27.87 -3.14 18.50
CA PRO A 190 -27.36 -2.93 19.85
C PRO A 190 -28.50 -3.29 20.81
N GLY A 191 -28.46 -4.50 21.35
CA GLY A 191 -29.38 -4.91 22.41
C GLY A 191 -29.16 -4.01 23.61
N GLU A 192 -30.25 -3.40 24.08
CA GLU A 192 -30.32 -2.64 25.32
C GLU A 192 -29.57 -3.36 26.45
N GLU A 193 -28.88 -2.59 27.28
CA GLU A 193 -28.24 -3.05 28.50
C GLU A 193 -29.22 -3.85 29.37
N SER A 194 -29.13 -5.18 29.34
CA SER A 194 -29.85 -6.03 30.29
C SER A 194 -29.01 -6.17 31.56
N THR A 195 -29.43 -5.44 32.59
CA THR A 195 -28.95 -5.57 33.96
C THR A 195 -29.12 -7.01 34.45
N VAL A 196 -28.02 -7.63 34.87
CA VAL A 196 -28.02 -8.98 35.45
C VAL A 196 -28.57 -8.90 36.87
N SER A 197 -29.72 -9.53 37.11
CA SER A 197 -30.15 -9.96 38.45
C SER A 197 -30.61 -11.42 38.36
N GLY A 198 -30.09 -12.25 39.26
CA GLY A 198 -30.13 -13.70 39.15
C GLY A 198 -31.48 -14.36 39.47
N GLY A 199 -31.59 -15.63 39.09
CA GLY A 199 -32.70 -16.49 39.47
C GLY A 199 -32.84 -17.76 38.62
N ASP A 200 -32.41 -18.85 39.21
CA ASP A 200 -32.52 -20.29 38.88
C ASP A 200 -33.77 -20.85 38.11
N LYS A 201 -33.48 -21.94 37.37
CA LYS A 201 -34.31 -23.10 36.91
C LYS A 201 -34.89 -23.16 35.47
N ALA A 202 -34.87 -24.40 34.98
CA ALA A 202 -34.82 -24.86 33.59
C ALA A 202 -36.16 -25.20 32.92
N GLY A 203 -36.14 -25.31 31.59
CA GLY A 203 -37.09 -26.07 30.77
C GLY A 203 -36.57 -26.26 29.32
N PRO A 204 -36.70 -27.43 28.68
CA PRO A 204 -36.23 -27.65 27.31
C PRO A 204 -37.38 -27.46 26.30
N LEU A 205 -37.19 -26.63 25.27
CA LEU A 205 -38.19 -26.49 24.19
C LEU A 205 -37.52 -26.48 22.80
N GLN A 206 -37.80 -27.58 22.10
CA GLN A 206 -37.88 -27.85 20.65
C GLN A 206 -37.30 -26.85 19.64
N LYS A 207 -36.47 -27.40 18.74
CA LYS A 207 -36.13 -26.84 17.42
C LYS A 207 -37.38 -26.81 16.52
N SER A 208 -37.72 -25.63 16.03
CA SER A 208 -38.52 -25.44 14.82
C SER A 208 -37.58 -25.03 13.68
N PRO A 209 -37.62 -25.64 12.49
CA PRO A 209 -36.85 -25.16 11.34
C PRO A 209 -37.63 -24.03 10.68
N GLY A 210 -37.17 -22.79 10.89
CA GLY A 210 -37.75 -21.60 10.28
C GLY A 210 -36.65 -20.79 9.62
N GLU A 211 -36.58 -20.88 8.29
CA GLU A 211 -36.05 -19.89 7.35
C GLU A 211 -34.68 -19.28 7.69
N GLU A 212 -33.61 -20.02 7.36
CA GLU A 212 -32.30 -19.41 7.07
C GLU A 212 -32.39 -18.63 5.74
N GLY A 213 -33.03 -17.46 5.77
CA GLY A 213 -32.72 -16.38 4.85
C GLY A 213 -31.42 -15.72 5.31
N GLY A 214 -30.30 -16.44 5.20
CA GLY A 214 -29.00 -15.92 5.57
C GLY A 214 -28.67 -14.71 4.70
N ALA A 215 -28.74 -13.51 5.27
CA ALA A 215 -28.21 -12.33 4.62
C ALA A 215 -26.75 -12.60 4.29
N GLU A 216 -26.44 -12.67 2.99
CA GLU A 216 -25.07 -12.94 2.53
C GLU A 216 -24.17 -11.85 3.11
N ALA A 217 -23.14 -12.24 3.86
CA ALA A 217 -22.29 -11.29 4.54
C ALA A 217 -21.59 -10.40 3.50
N THR A 218 -21.97 -9.12 3.44
CA THR A 218 -21.33 -8.15 2.56
C THR A 218 -19.91 -7.88 3.07
N VAL A 219 -18.91 -8.20 2.24
CA VAL A 219 -17.52 -7.86 2.51
C VAL A 219 -17.22 -6.50 1.89
N VAL A 220 -16.91 -5.51 2.75
CA VAL A 220 -16.36 -4.22 2.32
C VAL A 220 -14.84 -4.23 2.50
N HIS A 221 -14.13 -3.30 1.86
CA HIS A 221 -12.68 -3.21 1.98
C HIS A 221 -12.29 -1.87 2.59
N LEU A 222 -11.47 -1.94 3.63
CA LEU A 222 -11.00 -0.80 4.40
C LEU A 222 -9.59 -0.45 3.95
N LEU A 223 -9.39 0.79 3.52
CA LEU A 223 -8.05 1.37 3.36
C LEU A 223 -7.66 1.99 4.71
N LEU A 224 -6.69 1.36 5.38
CA LEU A 224 -6.21 1.78 6.69
C LEU A 224 -4.89 2.51 6.57
N VAL A 225 -4.74 3.60 7.31
CA VAL A 225 -3.50 4.34 7.48
C VAL A 225 -3.16 4.38 8.96
N PHE A 226 -1.91 4.05 9.31
CA PHE A 226 -1.45 4.09 10.69
C PHE A 226 -0.18 4.94 10.82
N GLY A 227 -0.21 5.83 11.81
CA GLY A 227 0.91 6.65 12.22
C GLY A 227 1.39 7.68 11.19
N GLY A 228 2.71 7.80 11.07
CA GLY A 228 3.39 8.84 10.31
C GLY A 228 3.69 10.07 11.13
N MET A 229 4.14 11.13 10.46
CA MET A 229 4.49 12.39 11.11
C MET A 229 4.21 13.59 10.22
N ASP A 230 4.24 14.79 10.79
CA ASP A 230 4.25 16.05 10.04
C ASP A 230 5.68 16.58 9.79
N THR A 231 5.79 17.76 9.19
CA THR A 231 7.08 18.41 8.92
C THR A 231 7.72 19.07 10.15
N GLN A 232 7.01 19.16 11.28
CA GLN A 232 7.52 19.73 12.53
C GLN A 232 8.04 18.65 13.50
N GLY A 233 7.87 17.38 13.15
CA GLY A 233 8.30 16.26 13.97
C GLY A 233 7.21 15.70 14.89
N GLU A 234 5.96 16.16 14.76
CA GLU A 234 4.84 15.56 15.48
C GLU A 234 4.57 14.17 14.90
N ILE A 235 4.69 13.14 15.75
CA ILE A 235 4.42 11.76 15.39
C ILE A 235 2.97 11.44 15.72
N TYR A 236 2.25 10.94 14.73
CA TYR A 236 0.89 10.49 14.89
C TYR A 236 0.86 9.02 15.31
N GLY A 237 -0.04 8.68 16.23
CA GLY A 237 -0.33 7.30 16.68
C GLY A 237 -1.76 6.86 16.40
N ASP A 238 -2.49 7.65 15.60
CA ASP A 238 -3.86 7.38 15.21
C ASP A 238 -3.93 6.33 14.08
N CYS A 239 -5.12 5.74 13.95
CA CYS A 239 -5.48 4.82 12.90
C CYS A 239 -6.64 5.43 12.11
N LEU A 240 -6.40 5.73 10.83
CA LEU A 240 -7.37 6.31 9.93
C LEU A 240 -7.93 5.21 9.04
N VAL A 241 -9.20 5.34 8.67
CA VAL A 241 -9.86 4.37 7.81
C VAL A 241 -10.78 5.06 6.81
N THR A 242 -10.81 4.53 5.59
CA THR A 242 -11.86 4.85 4.63
C THR A 242 -12.29 3.60 3.87
N LEU A 243 -13.52 3.62 3.36
CA LEU A 243 -14.05 2.53 2.53
C LEU A 243 -13.55 2.67 1.10
N ILE A 244 -13.17 1.56 0.49
CA ILE A 244 -12.80 1.48 -0.92
C ILE A 244 -13.60 0.40 -1.63
N GLU A 245 -13.88 0.65 -2.91
CA GLU A 245 -14.65 -0.21 -3.81
C GLU A 245 -13.84 -0.59 -5.04
#